data_AF-A0A1V1ZJV4-F1
#
_entry.id   AF-A0A1V1ZJV4-F1
#
_cell.length_a   1.000
_cell.length_b   1.000
_cell.length_c   1.000
_cell.angle_alpha   90.00
_cell.angle_beta   90.00
_cell.angle_gamma   90.00
#
_symmetry.space_group_name_H-M   'P 1'
#
loop_
_entity.id
_entity.type
_entity.pdbx_description
1 polymer ?
#
loop_
_entity_poly.entity_id
_entity_poly.type
_entity_poly.pdbx_seq_one_letter_code
_entity_poly.pdbx_strand_id
1 'polypeptide(L)'
;MKKLLYTLLMALYLIPNLTQAQELVGSVGTMWSYPVVYQYSEEVTWYFDLSGTTFAENEDVYIWIWSPSEPDAGNWENSSEFAHLNYEGNFIWSFTLTPTEYFSMSAEDIAGSAGFWFRLKDLTGSKQTEVANMPYTPIDSFFTADEMMRSYPTEATLDGGLSILFNSNLVDGFADATSVHMHSGMNTWAILQEYQSWLPEIVEKTKLKDMGDGFYKMDLIPSEYYNDIPEGFIMENITFLFVKDDWAGTSPELVIYAAEYIPPPPPEFRFFPLQISQKDFLQISRINNETGINTLIYTITAGSTEINGEFSGNMDEIKGFIDLPTLLQGIPNLTEIQVLVVDNQGNTIIDTTLPLKTLD
;
A
#
# COMPACT_ATOMS: atom_id res chain seq x y z
N MET A 1 -19.69 -72.58 27.29
CA MET A 1 -20.34 -71.48 26.53
C MET A 1 -20.44 -70.19 27.34
N LYS A 2 -21.10 -70.16 28.52
CA LYS A 2 -21.21 -68.92 29.34
C LYS A 2 -19.87 -68.28 29.72
N LYS A 3 -18.86 -69.07 30.11
CA LYS A 3 -17.53 -68.54 30.46
C LYS A 3 -16.79 -67.89 29.27
N LEU A 4 -16.95 -68.42 28.05
CA LEU A 4 -16.36 -67.85 26.84
C LEU A 4 -17.00 -66.49 26.48
N LEU A 5 -18.31 -66.38 26.69
CA LEU A 5 -19.09 -65.16 26.45
C LEU A 5 -18.70 -64.03 27.41
N TYR A 6 -18.49 -64.36 28.70
CA TYR A 6 -18.03 -63.37 29.68
C TYR A 6 -16.59 -62.91 29.43
N THR A 7 -15.71 -63.79 28.96
CA THR A 7 -14.35 -63.40 28.56
C THR A 7 -14.33 -62.50 27.33
N LEU A 8 -15.21 -62.74 26.35
CA LEU A 8 -15.34 -61.87 25.17
C LEU A 8 -15.92 -60.49 25.52
N LEU A 9 -16.95 -60.44 26.38
CA LEU A 9 -17.51 -59.17 26.85
C LEU A 9 -16.47 -58.36 27.65
N MET A 10 -15.68 -59.01 28.51
CA MET A 10 -14.65 -58.33 29.29
C MET A 10 -13.48 -57.86 28.41
N ALA A 11 -13.15 -58.58 27.33
CA ALA A 11 -12.19 -58.14 26.32
C ALA A 11 -12.69 -56.95 25.48
N LEU A 12 -14.00 -56.88 25.19
CA LEU A 12 -14.64 -55.74 24.54
C LEU A 12 -14.68 -54.48 25.42
N TYR A 13 -14.76 -54.63 26.75
CA TYR A 13 -14.62 -53.53 27.72
C TYR A 13 -13.18 -53.07 27.97
N LEU A 14 -12.20 -53.85 27.53
CA LEU A 14 -10.76 -53.55 27.61
C LEU A 14 -10.20 -53.02 26.29
N ILE A 15 -11.02 -52.85 25.26
CA ILE A 15 -10.64 -52.05 24.10
C ILE A 15 -10.50 -50.62 24.66
N PRO A 16 -9.29 -50.05 24.71
CA PRO A 16 -9.16 -48.66 25.12
C PRO A 16 -10.10 -47.86 24.21
N ASN A 17 -10.87 -46.92 24.79
CA ASN A 17 -11.37 -45.82 23.98
C ASN A 17 -10.14 -45.27 23.26
N LEU A 18 -9.98 -45.61 21.99
CA LEU A 18 -8.99 -45.02 21.11
C LEU A 18 -9.52 -43.60 20.89
N THR A 19 -9.38 -42.75 21.90
CA THR A 19 -9.36 -41.31 21.71
C THR A 19 -8.20 -41.09 20.75
N GLN A 20 -8.50 -40.92 19.46
CA GLN A 20 -7.51 -40.40 18.54
C GLN A 20 -7.07 -39.07 19.13
N ALA A 21 -5.81 -38.99 19.57
CA ALA A 21 -5.23 -37.74 19.97
C ALA A 21 -5.25 -36.83 18.74
N GLN A 22 -5.77 -35.61 18.90
CA GLN A 22 -5.74 -34.62 17.83
C GLN A 22 -4.27 -34.33 17.48
N GLU A 23 -3.92 -34.53 16.21
CA GLU A 23 -2.61 -34.20 15.68
C GLU A 23 -2.52 -32.68 15.48
N LEU A 24 -1.52 -32.05 16.09
CA LEU A 24 -1.16 -30.66 15.80
C LEU A 24 -0.21 -30.65 14.60
N VAL A 25 -0.63 -29.98 13.53
CA VAL A 25 0.12 -29.95 12.25
C VAL A 25 1.03 -28.74 12.10
N GLY A 26 1.01 -27.80 13.06
CA GLY A 26 1.81 -26.57 13.04
C GLY A 26 0.94 -25.31 13.10
N SER A 27 1.59 -24.14 13.08
CA SER A 27 0.94 -22.83 13.06
C SER A 27 0.56 -22.44 11.63
N VAL A 28 -0.53 -21.68 11.48
CA VAL A 28 -0.84 -21.00 10.20
C VAL A 28 0.26 -19.95 9.94
N GLY A 29 0.76 -19.91 8.71
CA GLY A 29 1.76 -18.94 8.27
C GLY A 29 1.15 -17.55 8.03
N THR A 30 1.63 -16.88 6.99
CA THR A 30 1.08 -15.57 6.60
C THR A 30 -0.39 -15.70 6.23
N MET A 31 -1.19 -14.72 6.65
CA MET A 31 -2.60 -14.60 6.33
C MET A 31 -2.86 -13.23 5.73
N TRP A 32 -3.70 -13.18 4.72
CA TRP A 32 -4.10 -11.93 4.07
C TRP A 32 -5.52 -12.05 3.54
N SER A 33 -6.05 -10.94 3.04
CA SER A 33 -7.37 -10.90 2.42
C SER A 33 -7.36 -10.13 1.11
N TYR A 34 -8.32 -10.45 0.25
CA TYR A 34 -8.71 -9.60 -0.85
C TYR A 34 -10.24 -9.41 -0.82
N PRO A 35 -10.75 -8.17 -0.80
CA PRO A 35 -10.04 -6.89 -0.65
C PRO A 35 -9.13 -6.81 0.60
N VAL A 36 -8.10 -5.96 0.56
CA VAL A 36 -7.16 -5.78 1.69
C VAL A 36 -7.84 -5.07 2.85
N VAL A 37 -8.68 -4.08 2.54
CA VAL A 37 -9.63 -3.51 3.50
C VAL A 37 -11.06 -3.61 3.01
N TYR A 38 -11.97 -3.94 3.94
CA TYR A 38 -13.36 -4.23 3.61
C TYR A 38 -14.27 -3.87 4.79
N GLN A 39 -15.51 -3.50 4.51
CA GLN A 39 -16.54 -3.45 5.55
C GLN A 39 -17.04 -4.87 5.84
N TYR A 40 -17.45 -5.17 7.07
CA TYR A 40 -17.91 -6.53 7.43
C TYR A 40 -19.19 -7.00 6.72
N SER A 41 -19.88 -6.09 6.02
CA SER A 41 -20.99 -6.40 5.11
C SER A 41 -20.58 -6.65 3.66
N GLU A 42 -19.28 -6.61 3.36
CA GLU A 42 -18.73 -6.91 2.04
C GLU A 42 -18.24 -8.35 1.99
N GLU A 43 -18.32 -8.96 0.81
CA GLU A 43 -17.65 -10.23 0.56
C GLU A 43 -16.13 -10.01 0.58
N VAL A 44 -15.44 -10.96 1.21
CA VAL A 44 -13.99 -10.98 1.32
C VAL A 44 -13.49 -12.41 1.16
N THR A 45 -12.34 -12.57 0.52
CA THR A 45 -11.60 -13.83 0.51
C THR A 45 -10.41 -13.72 1.45
N TRP A 46 -10.32 -14.65 2.39
CA TRP A 46 -9.18 -14.85 3.28
C TRP A 46 -8.26 -15.92 2.73
N TYR A 47 -6.97 -15.70 2.82
CA TYR A 47 -5.94 -16.62 2.35
C TYR A 47 -5.03 -17.04 3.50
N PHE A 48 -4.60 -18.29 3.47
CA PHE A 48 -3.80 -18.92 4.51
C PHE A 48 -2.63 -19.67 3.88
N ASP A 49 -1.41 -19.29 4.26
CA ASP A 49 -0.20 -20.04 3.94
C ASP A 49 0.00 -21.18 4.95
N LEU A 50 -0.09 -22.42 4.46
CA LEU A 50 0.11 -23.63 5.26
C LEU A 50 1.40 -24.37 4.92
N SER A 51 2.34 -23.74 4.21
CA SER A 51 3.63 -24.34 3.84
C SER A 51 4.49 -24.73 5.04
N GLY A 52 4.28 -24.09 6.19
CA GLY A 52 4.91 -24.42 7.48
C GLY A 52 4.24 -25.58 8.24
N THR A 53 3.15 -26.14 7.72
CA THR A 53 2.38 -27.20 8.40
C THR A 53 2.69 -28.59 7.82
N THR A 54 2.16 -29.64 8.46
CA THR A 54 2.22 -31.02 7.96
C THR A 54 1.00 -31.45 7.13
N PHE A 55 0.10 -30.52 6.78
CA PHE A 55 -0.96 -30.81 5.80
C PHE A 55 -0.35 -31.24 4.47
N ALA A 56 -0.98 -32.23 3.83
CA ALA A 56 -0.60 -32.56 2.47
C ALA A 56 -1.07 -31.48 1.50
N GLU A 57 -0.31 -31.30 0.43
CA GLU A 57 -0.72 -30.46 -0.68
C GLU A 57 -2.05 -30.97 -1.26
N ASN A 58 -3.03 -30.09 -1.45
CA ASN A 58 -4.39 -30.43 -1.89
C ASN A 58 -5.18 -31.37 -0.92
N GLU A 59 -4.83 -31.41 0.36
CA GLU A 59 -5.68 -32.01 1.41
C GLU A 59 -6.95 -31.16 1.62
N ASP A 60 -8.08 -31.82 1.92
CA ASP A 60 -9.31 -31.13 2.28
C ASP A 60 -9.16 -30.47 3.66
N VAL A 61 -9.18 -29.14 3.66
CA VAL A 61 -9.03 -28.30 4.85
C VAL A 61 -10.34 -27.55 5.11
N TYR A 62 -10.71 -27.44 6.38
CA TYR A 62 -11.92 -26.77 6.85
C TYR A 62 -11.56 -25.74 7.92
N ILE A 63 -12.28 -24.62 7.96
CA ILE A 63 -12.12 -23.59 8.97
C ILE A 63 -13.09 -23.81 10.14
N TRP A 64 -12.56 -23.86 11.35
CA TRP A 64 -13.34 -23.86 12.58
C TRP A 64 -13.16 -22.53 13.31
N ILE A 65 -14.16 -21.66 13.21
CA ILE A 65 -14.16 -20.34 13.84
C ILE A 65 -15.10 -20.35 15.04
N TRP A 66 -14.65 -19.82 16.19
CA TRP A 66 -15.48 -19.71 17.41
C TRP A 66 -15.68 -18.26 17.88
N SER A 67 -15.11 -17.28 17.19
CA SER A 67 -15.33 -15.87 17.44
C SER A 67 -15.26 -15.12 16.11
N PRO A 68 -16.16 -14.15 15.82
CA PRO A 68 -17.20 -13.53 16.67
C PRO A 68 -18.34 -14.46 17.15
N SER A 69 -18.69 -15.48 16.36
CA SER A 69 -19.61 -16.56 16.75
C SER A 69 -19.07 -17.90 16.26
N GLU A 70 -19.80 -19.00 16.49
CA GLU A 70 -19.43 -20.36 16.06
C GLU A 70 -20.46 -20.90 15.03
N PRO A 71 -20.34 -20.54 13.74
CA PRO A 71 -21.33 -20.93 12.73
C PRO A 71 -21.42 -22.44 12.49
N ASP A 72 -20.32 -23.18 12.69
CA ASP A 72 -20.26 -24.63 12.52
C ASP A 72 -20.43 -25.41 13.84
N ALA A 73 -21.11 -24.80 14.83
CA ALA A 73 -21.21 -25.36 16.18
C ALA A 73 -21.73 -26.80 16.22
N GLY A 74 -20.99 -27.66 16.92
CA GLY A 74 -21.30 -29.08 17.06
C GLY A 74 -20.82 -29.99 15.94
N ASN A 75 -20.11 -29.47 14.92
CA ASN A 75 -19.60 -30.24 13.77
C ASN A 75 -18.08 -30.46 13.81
N TRP A 76 -17.47 -30.53 14.99
CA TRP A 76 -16.02 -30.72 15.13
C TRP A 76 -15.51 -31.98 14.42
N GLU A 77 -16.17 -33.12 14.68
CA GLU A 77 -15.80 -34.43 14.12
C GLU A 77 -16.33 -34.66 12.68
N ASN A 78 -17.08 -33.72 12.12
CA ASN A 78 -17.63 -33.80 10.77
C ASN A 78 -18.01 -32.41 10.26
N SER A 79 -17.01 -31.66 9.78
CA SER A 79 -17.21 -30.28 9.33
C SER A 79 -18.29 -30.14 8.27
N SER A 80 -18.98 -29.00 8.32
CA SER A 80 -19.92 -28.63 7.27
C SER A 80 -19.21 -28.19 5.99
N GLU A 81 -19.86 -28.42 4.85
CA GLU A 81 -19.32 -28.04 3.53
C GLU A 81 -19.06 -26.53 3.40
N PHE A 82 -19.89 -25.69 4.03
CA PHE A 82 -19.71 -24.25 3.98
C PHE A 82 -18.41 -23.77 4.66
N ALA A 83 -17.76 -24.63 5.46
CA ALA A 83 -16.51 -24.35 6.13
C ALA A 83 -15.29 -24.87 5.34
N HIS A 84 -15.50 -25.51 4.18
CA HIS A 84 -14.42 -26.02 3.32
C HIS A 84 -13.63 -24.87 2.70
N LEU A 85 -12.30 -24.99 2.67
CA LEU A 85 -11.41 -24.04 2.01
C LEU A 85 -11.11 -24.51 0.59
N ASN A 86 -10.93 -23.54 -0.31
CA ASN A 86 -10.45 -23.82 -1.66
C ASN A 86 -8.91 -23.89 -1.66
N TYR A 87 -8.33 -24.86 -2.37
CA TYR A 87 -6.88 -24.94 -2.55
C TYR A 87 -6.45 -24.12 -3.78
N GLU A 88 -5.53 -23.16 -3.56
CA GLU A 88 -5.07 -22.19 -4.58
C GLU A 88 -3.73 -22.56 -5.21
N GLY A 89 -3.10 -23.66 -4.78
CA GLY A 89 -1.73 -24.02 -5.18
C GLY A 89 -0.67 -23.59 -4.16
N ASN A 90 0.53 -24.18 -4.23
CA ASN A 90 1.70 -23.77 -3.44
C ASN A 90 1.45 -23.66 -1.91
N PHE A 91 0.67 -24.59 -1.37
CA PHE A 91 0.25 -24.59 0.04
C PHE A 91 -0.57 -23.35 0.48
N ILE A 92 -1.27 -22.71 -0.46
CA ILE A 92 -2.23 -21.66 -0.14
C ILE A 92 -3.65 -22.21 -0.22
N TRP A 93 -4.44 -21.88 0.81
CA TRP A 93 -5.87 -22.14 0.84
C TRP A 93 -6.65 -20.84 1.03
N SER A 94 -7.86 -20.76 0.48
CA SER A 94 -8.72 -19.59 0.56
C SER A 94 -10.10 -19.90 1.16
N PHE A 95 -10.70 -18.88 1.79
CA PHE A 95 -12.04 -18.94 2.36
C PHE A 95 -12.78 -17.64 2.06
N THR A 96 -13.86 -17.73 1.27
CA THR A 96 -14.67 -16.56 0.89
C THR A 96 -15.94 -16.49 1.73
N LEU A 97 -16.21 -15.32 2.30
CA LEU A 97 -17.36 -15.07 3.14
C LEU A 97 -17.80 -13.60 3.09
N THR A 98 -19.07 -13.35 3.39
CA THR A 98 -19.55 -12.05 3.87
C THR A 98 -19.66 -12.13 5.40
N PRO A 99 -18.83 -11.43 6.19
CA PRO A 99 -18.76 -11.64 7.65
C PRO A 99 -20.11 -11.49 8.38
N THR A 100 -20.92 -10.47 8.04
CA THR A 100 -22.24 -10.29 8.65
C THR A 100 -23.20 -11.45 8.38
N GLU A 101 -23.09 -12.08 7.22
CA GLU A 101 -23.91 -13.23 6.85
C GLU A 101 -23.39 -14.51 7.50
N TYR A 102 -22.08 -14.75 7.41
CA TYR A 102 -21.42 -15.95 7.94
C TYR A 102 -21.58 -16.06 9.47
N PHE A 103 -21.36 -14.97 10.20
CA PHE A 103 -21.52 -14.95 11.66
C PHE A 103 -22.96 -14.69 12.11
N SER A 104 -23.85 -14.30 11.18
CA SER A 104 -25.23 -13.87 11.48
C SER A 104 -25.27 -12.75 12.55
N MET A 105 -24.38 -11.77 12.41
CA MET A 105 -24.14 -10.69 13.36
C MET A 105 -24.09 -9.33 12.64
N SER A 106 -24.33 -8.25 13.38
CA SER A 106 -24.13 -6.89 12.85
C SER A 106 -22.63 -6.58 12.68
N ALA A 107 -22.29 -5.63 11.81
CA ALA A 107 -20.91 -5.19 11.65
C ALA A 107 -20.33 -4.60 12.96
N GLU A 108 -21.15 -3.90 13.75
CA GLU A 108 -20.77 -3.36 15.05
C GLU A 108 -20.45 -4.47 16.06
N ASP A 109 -21.27 -5.51 16.13
CA ASP A 109 -21.02 -6.64 17.03
C ASP A 109 -19.77 -7.43 16.63
N ILE A 110 -19.49 -7.56 15.32
CA ILE A 110 -18.26 -8.18 14.81
C ILE A 110 -17.05 -7.34 15.22
N ALA A 111 -17.08 -6.03 14.97
CA ALA A 111 -16.02 -5.10 15.34
C ALA A 111 -15.73 -5.09 16.85
N GLY A 112 -16.79 -5.20 17.67
CA GLY A 112 -16.71 -5.26 19.13
C GLY A 112 -16.33 -6.62 19.71
N SER A 113 -16.17 -7.66 18.88
CA SER A 113 -15.85 -9.01 19.34
C SER A 113 -14.36 -9.19 19.69
N ALA A 114 -14.00 -10.38 20.17
CA ALA A 114 -12.63 -10.68 20.60
C ALA A 114 -11.64 -10.88 19.44
N GLY A 115 -12.08 -10.82 18.18
CA GLY A 115 -11.29 -11.13 16.99
C GLY A 115 -11.85 -12.33 16.23
N PHE A 116 -11.34 -12.57 15.02
CA PHE A 116 -11.67 -13.78 14.24
C PHE A 116 -10.78 -14.95 14.68
N TRP A 117 -11.14 -15.64 15.77
CA TRP A 117 -10.35 -16.75 16.31
C TRP A 117 -10.75 -18.09 15.71
N PHE A 118 -9.78 -18.81 15.17
CA PHE A 118 -10.04 -20.05 14.44
C PHE A 118 -8.91 -21.09 14.53
N ARG A 119 -9.21 -22.28 14.01
CA ARG A 119 -8.27 -23.33 13.61
C ARG A 119 -8.60 -23.80 12.22
N LEU A 120 -7.60 -24.28 11.49
CA LEU A 120 -7.81 -25.05 10.27
C LEU A 120 -7.65 -26.53 10.61
N LYS A 121 -8.51 -27.38 10.05
CA LYS A 121 -8.56 -28.81 10.40
C LYS A 121 -8.95 -29.67 9.20
N ASP A 122 -8.69 -30.97 9.31
CA ASP A 122 -9.28 -31.95 8.40
C ASP A 122 -10.80 -32.11 8.67
N LEU A 123 -11.49 -32.81 7.77
CA LEU A 123 -12.95 -33.05 7.87
C LEU A 123 -13.37 -33.56 9.26
N THR A 124 -12.55 -34.44 9.84
CA THR A 124 -12.85 -35.16 11.09
C THR A 124 -12.32 -34.49 12.36
N GLY A 125 -11.62 -33.36 12.23
CA GLY A 125 -10.97 -32.69 13.37
C GLY A 125 -9.91 -33.55 14.07
N SER A 126 -9.39 -34.56 13.38
CA SER A 126 -8.29 -35.41 13.85
C SER A 126 -6.93 -34.75 13.65
N LYS A 127 -6.80 -33.87 12.64
CA LYS A 127 -5.67 -32.99 12.43
C LYS A 127 -6.11 -31.54 12.52
N GLN A 128 -5.30 -30.70 13.15
CA GLN A 128 -5.59 -29.28 13.29
C GLN A 128 -4.33 -28.42 13.40
N THR A 129 -4.43 -27.18 12.97
CA THR A 129 -3.42 -26.16 13.25
C THR A 129 -3.44 -25.78 14.74
N GLU A 130 -2.41 -25.04 15.15
CA GLU A 130 -2.50 -24.17 16.32
C GLU A 130 -3.61 -23.12 16.15
N VAL A 131 -3.95 -22.44 17.24
CA VAL A 131 -4.93 -21.34 17.22
C VAL A 131 -4.37 -20.17 16.41
N ALA A 132 -5.17 -19.66 15.48
CA ALA A 132 -4.84 -18.48 14.68
C ALA A 132 -5.94 -17.41 14.84
N ASN A 133 -5.61 -16.19 14.42
CA ASN A 133 -6.52 -15.06 14.44
C ASN A 133 -6.39 -14.26 13.15
N MET A 134 -7.49 -14.09 12.41
CA MET A 134 -7.49 -13.20 11.24
C MET A 134 -7.56 -11.75 11.76
N PRO A 135 -6.61 -10.87 11.39
CA PRO A 135 -6.63 -9.49 11.85
C PRO A 135 -7.89 -8.75 11.40
N TYR A 136 -8.34 -7.81 12.22
CA TYR A 136 -9.37 -6.87 11.82
C TYR A 136 -8.88 -5.93 10.72
N THR A 137 -9.82 -5.51 9.89
CA THR A 137 -9.56 -4.54 8.85
C THR A 137 -9.39 -3.12 9.45
N PRO A 138 -8.31 -2.39 9.12
CA PRO A 138 -8.00 -1.08 9.72
C PRO A 138 -8.75 0.11 9.08
N ILE A 139 -9.97 -0.07 8.57
CA ILE A 139 -10.67 0.94 7.74
C ILE A 139 -11.21 2.14 8.53
N ASP A 140 -11.71 1.94 9.75
CA ASP A 140 -12.49 2.96 10.47
C ASP A 140 -11.72 4.25 10.77
N SER A 141 -10.40 4.12 11.00
CA SER A 141 -9.56 5.28 11.31
C SER A 141 -9.44 6.27 10.15
N PHE A 142 -9.65 5.83 8.90
CA PHE A 142 -9.58 6.70 7.72
C PHE A 142 -10.67 7.78 7.72
N PHE A 143 -11.89 7.40 8.11
CA PHE A 143 -13.06 8.28 8.07
C PHE A 143 -12.97 9.48 9.03
N THR A 144 -11.98 9.49 9.94
CA THR A 144 -11.79 10.55 10.95
C THR A 144 -10.39 11.17 10.92
N ALA A 145 -9.49 10.70 10.05
CA ALA A 145 -8.08 11.08 10.05
C ALA A 145 -7.77 12.41 9.33
N ASP A 146 -8.79 13.05 8.70
CA ASP A 146 -8.61 14.26 7.88
C ASP A 146 -7.51 14.10 6.81
N GLU A 147 -7.46 12.91 6.20
CA GLU A 147 -6.50 12.58 5.17
C GLU A 147 -7.21 12.37 3.81
N MET A 148 -6.58 12.81 2.73
CA MET A 148 -7.16 12.71 1.39
C MET A 148 -7.16 11.28 0.87
N MET A 149 -6.08 10.53 1.14
CA MET A 149 -5.87 9.19 0.59
C MET A 149 -5.08 8.33 1.57
N ARG A 150 -5.40 7.03 1.61
CA ARG A 150 -4.60 6.02 2.31
C ARG A 150 -4.64 4.70 1.55
N SER A 151 -3.50 4.05 1.43
CA SER A 151 -3.38 2.73 0.82
C SER A 151 -3.09 1.62 1.83
N TYR A 152 -3.58 0.42 1.52
CA TYR A 152 -3.31 -0.81 2.23
C TYR A 152 -2.92 -1.90 1.23
N PRO A 153 -1.69 -2.43 1.29
CA PRO A 153 -0.57 -1.94 2.12
C PRO A 153 -0.15 -0.51 1.74
N THR A 154 0.63 0.15 2.60
CA THR A 154 1.22 1.47 2.31
C THR A 154 2.21 1.41 1.16
N GLU A 155 2.84 0.25 0.97
CA GLU A 155 3.76 -0.04 -0.13
C GLU A 155 3.22 -1.23 -0.91
N ALA A 156 2.89 -1.04 -2.19
CA ALA A 156 2.23 -2.05 -3.01
C ALA A 156 3.25 -3.05 -3.58
N THR A 157 2.83 -4.29 -3.84
CA THR A 157 3.59 -5.25 -4.66
C THR A 157 2.85 -5.49 -5.97
N LEU A 158 3.55 -5.96 -7.00
CA LEU A 158 2.96 -6.16 -8.32
C LEU A 158 1.81 -7.19 -8.28
N ASP A 159 1.98 -8.26 -7.52
CA ASP A 159 1.02 -9.38 -7.43
C ASP A 159 0.19 -9.36 -6.13
N GLY A 160 0.38 -8.35 -5.29
CA GLY A 160 -0.36 -8.21 -4.04
C GLY A 160 -1.67 -7.47 -4.22
N GLY A 161 -2.66 -7.79 -3.39
CA GLY A 161 -3.85 -6.96 -3.25
C GLY A 161 -3.48 -5.55 -2.78
N LEU A 162 -4.19 -4.56 -3.31
CA LEU A 162 -4.10 -3.16 -2.95
C LEU A 162 -5.51 -2.59 -2.78
N SER A 163 -5.75 -1.99 -1.63
CA SER A 163 -6.94 -1.18 -1.38
C SER A 163 -6.52 0.28 -1.19
N ILE A 164 -7.14 1.21 -1.91
CA ILE A 164 -6.90 2.65 -1.82
C ILE A 164 -8.18 3.32 -1.36
N LEU A 165 -8.13 4.01 -0.23
CA LEU A 165 -9.22 4.82 0.29
C LEU A 165 -9.04 6.27 -0.13
N PHE A 166 -10.14 6.94 -0.48
CA PHE A 166 -10.16 8.33 -0.94
C PHE A 166 -11.26 9.11 -0.23
N ASN A 167 -10.90 10.30 0.29
CA ASN A 167 -11.83 11.25 0.90
C ASN A 167 -12.01 12.44 -0.03
N SER A 168 -13.11 12.44 -0.77
CA SER A 168 -13.39 13.47 -1.77
C SER A 168 -13.76 14.82 -1.14
N ASN A 169 -14.13 14.84 0.14
CA ASN A 169 -14.49 16.08 0.85
C ASN A 169 -13.30 17.04 1.02
N LEU A 170 -12.07 16.52 0.88
CA LEU A 170 -10.83 17.29 0.98
C LEU A 170 -10.28 17.74 -0.38
N VAL A 171 -11.03 17.51 -1.47
CA VAL A 171 -10.63 17.86 -2.83
C VAL A 171 -11.63 18.81 -3.45
N ASP A 172 -11.17 20.01 -3.79
CA ASP A 172 -11.98 20.99 -4.50
C ASP A 172 -12.48 20.43 -5.84
N GLY A 173 -13.76 20.66 -6.14
CA GLY A 173 -14.42 20.19 -7.36
C GLY A 173 -15.13 18.85 -7.25
N PHE A 174 -14.92 18.09 -6.16
CA PHE A 174 -15.59 16.80 -5.92
C PHE A 174 -16.97 16.87 -5.26
N ALA A 175 -17.44 18.07 -4.89
CA ALA A 175 -18.81 18.25 -4.40
C ALA A 175 -19.83 17.69 -5.40
N ASP A 176 -20.82 16.95 -4.92
CA ASP A 176 -21.89 16.33 -5.72
C ASP A 176 -21.39 15.33 -6.79
N ALA A 177 -20.22 14.72 -6.61
CA ALA A 177 -19.75 13.65 -7.50
C ALA A 177 -20.80 12.52 -7.62
N THR A 178 -21.12 12.14 -8.86
CA THR A 178 -22.03 11.02 -9.14
C THR A 178 -21.25 9.73 -9.40
N SER A 179 -20.00 9.86 -9.86
CA SER A 179 -19.03 8.79 -9.88
C SER A 179 -17.61 9.32 -9.66
N VAL A 180 -16.74 8.46 -9.13
CA VAL A 180 -15.31 8.71 -8.99
C VAL A 180 -14.55 7.57 -9.63
N HIS A 181 -13.53 7.90 -10.40
CA HIS A 181 -12.71 6.96 -11.17
C HIS A 181 -11.23 7.18 -10.91
N MET A 182 -10.42 6.12 -11.04
CA MET A 182 -8.97 6.18 -10.95
C MET A 182 -8.36 6.23 -12.37
N HIS A 183 -7.62 7.30 -12.67
CA HIS A 183 -6.75 7.37 -13.84
C HIS A 183 -5.31 7.16 -13.36
N SER A 184 -4.63 6.13 -13.85
CA SER A 184 -3.36 5.71 -13.25
C SER A 184 -2.35 5.13 -14.23
N GLY A 185 -1.10 5.03 -13.79
CA GLY A 185 -0.07 4.26 -14.47
C GLY A 185 1.07 3.85 -13.56
N MET A 186 1.71 2.72 -13.88
CA MET A 186 2.89 2.24 -13.15
C MET A 186 4.16 2.93 -13.64
N ASN A 187 5.14 3.10 -12.75
CA ASN A 187 6.45 3.71 -12.97
C ASN A 187 6.35 5.06 -13.70
N THR A 188 5.61 6.00 -13.10
CA THR A 188 5.40 7.34 -13.67
C THR A 188 4.79 7.27 -15.06
N TRP A 189 3.61 6.66 -15.16
CA TRP A 189 2.80 6.58 -16.38
C TRP A 189 3.37 5.71 -17.51
N ALA A 190 4.36 4.85 -17.23
CA ALA A 190 4.95 3.95 -18.24
C ALA A 190 3.99 2.84 -18.70
N ILE A 191 3.17 2.32 -17.79
CA ILE A 191 2.11 1.34 -18.09
C ILE A 191 0.78 1.93 -17.64
N LEU A 192 -0.05 2.33 -18.59
CA LEU A 192 -1.24 3.13 -18.34
C LEU A 192 -2.50 2.28 -18.15
N GLN A 193 -3.30 2.67 -17.16
CA GLN A 193 -4.72 2.38 -17.09
C GLN A 193 -5.47 3.72 -17.11
N GLU A 194 -5.77 4.18 -18.32
CA GLU A 194 -6.49 5.42 -18.50
C GLU A 194 -7.96 5.25 -18.11
N TYR A 195 -8.52 6.22 -17.39
CA TYR A 195 -9.97 6.39 -17.36
C TYR A 195 -10.47 7.04 -18.66
N GLN A 196 -11.28 6.29 -19.41
CA GLN A 196 -11.90 6.69 -20.66
C GLN A 196 -13.43 6.64 -20.50
N SER A 197 -14.04 7.79 -20.21
CA SER A 197 -15.46 7.92 -19.84
C SER A 197 -16.45 7.44 -20.91
N TRP A 198 -16.01 7.35 -22.16
CA TRP A 198 -16.81 6.87 -23.29
C TRP A 198 -16.74 5.35 -23.51
N LEU A 199 -15.92 4.61 -22.76
CA LEU A 199 -15.80 3.15 -22.84
C LEU A 199 -16.38 2.50 -21.59
N PRO A 200 -17.58 1.89 -21.66
CA PRO A 200 -18.27 1.34 -20.48
C PRO A 200 -17.44 0.34 -19.66
N GLU A 201 -16.65 -0.50 -20.34
CA GLU A 201 -15.76 -1.48 -19.69
C GLU A 201 -14.63 -0.82 -18.90
N ILE A 202 -14.12 0.31 -19.38
CA ILE A 202 -13.08 1.09 -18.69
C ILE A 202 -13.72 1.89 -17.55
N VAL A 203 -14.90 2.48 -17.79
CA VAL A 203 -15.68 3.18 -16.76
C VAL A 203 -15.91 2.26 -15.57
N GLU A 204 -16.34 1.02 -15.78
CA GLU A 204 -16.57 0.07 -14.70
C GLU A 204 -15.25 -0.35 -14.02
N LYS A 205 -14.21 -0.66 -14.81
CA LYS A 205 -12.91 -1.09 -14.28
C LYS A 205 -12.25 -0.05 -13.38
N THR A 206 -12.34 1.24 -13.74
CA THR A 206 -11.67 2.31 -13.00
C THR A 206 -12.55 2.91 -11.90
N LYS A 207 -13.81 2.51 -11.78
CA LYS A 207 -14.77 3.10 -10.84
C LYS A 207 -14.42 2.74 -9.41
N LEU A 208 -14.34 3.76 -8.56
CA LEU A 208 -14.26 3.54 -7.13
C LEU A 208 -15.63 3.15 -6.56
N LYS A 209 -15.62 2.26 -5.58
CA LYS A 209 -16.78 1.95 -4.76
C LYS A 209 -17.10 3.15 -3.87
N ASP A 210 -18.35 3.61 -3.92
CA ASP A 210 -18.89 4.61 -3.00
C ASP A 210 -19.14 3.97 -1.63
N MET A 211 -18.51 4.52 -0.59
CA MET A 211 -18.60 4.08 0.79
C MET A 211 -19.55 4.97 1.62
N GLY A 212 -20.13 6.00 1.02
CA GLY A 212 -20.97 7.01 1.66
C GLY A 212 -20.18 8.25 2.12
N ASP A 213 -20.90 9.36 2.35
CA ASP A 213 -20.38 10.60 2.94
C ASP A 213 -19.12 11.18 2.26
N GLY A 214 -18.96 10.98 0.95
CA GLY A 214 -17.80 11.46 0.19
C GLY A 214 -16.54 10.59 0.35
N PHE A 215 -16.67 9.37 0.88
CA PHE A 215 -15.59 8.40 0.97
C PHE A 215 -15.72 7.33 -0.11
N TYR A 216 -14.60 6.96 -0.70
CA TYR A 216 -14.53 6.02 -1.82
C TYR A 216 -13.41 5.01 -1.60
N LYS A 217 -13.54 3.83 -2.22
CA LYS A 217 -12.53 2.77 -2.18
C LYS A 217 -12.24 2.22 -3.58
N MET A 218 -10.96 2.02 -3.89
CA MET A 218 -10.48 1.23 -5.02
C MET A 218 -9.84 -0.05 -4.50
N ASP A 219 -10.23 -1.20 -5.03
CA ASP A 219 -9.58 -2.48 -4.77
C ASP A 219 -9.01 -3.01 -6.08
N LEU A 220 -7.72 -3.39 -6.09
CA LEU A 220 -7.05 -3.91 -7.28
C LEU A 220 -5.87 -4.82 -6.93
N ILE A 221 -5.47 -5.67 -7.87
CA ILE A 221 -4.15 -6.33 -7.91
C ILE A 221 -3.41 -5.72 -9.10
N PRO A 222 -2.23 -5.09 -8.94
CA PRO A 222 -1.60 -4.35 -10.04
C PRO A 222 -1.35 -5.21 -11.29
N SER A 223 -0.92 -6.46 -11.14
CA SER A 223 -0.69 -7.38 -12.27
C SER A 223 -1.96 -7.77 -13.03
N GLU A 224 -3.14 -7.65 -12.42
CA GLU A 224 -4.43 -7.88 -13.07
C GLU A 224 -5.07 -6.59 -13.58
N TYR A 225 -4.80 -5.48 -12.89
CA TYR A 225 -5.40 -4.19 -13.19
C TYR A 225 -4.71 -3.48 -14.35
N TYR A 226 -3.39 -3.56 -14.49
CA TYR A 226 -2.68 -2.98 -15.62
C TYR A 226 -2.48 -4.02 -16.73
N ASN A 227 -2.74 -3.62 -17.97
CA ASN A 227 -2.51 -4.47 -19.13
C ASN A 227 -1.07 -4.34 -19.65
N ASP A 228 -0.64 -5.29 -20.47
CA ASP A 228 0.61 -5.21 -21.25
C ASP A 228 1.90 -5.05 -20.41
N ILE A 229 1.91 -5.65 -19.21
CA ILE A 229 3.09 -5.65 -18.32
C ILE A 229 4.20 -6.51 -18.94
N PRO A 230 5.40 -5.95 -19.23
CA PRO A 230 6.51 -6.71 -19.78
C PRO A 230 7.01 -7.80 -18.82
N GLU A 231 7.55 -8.88 -19.39
CA GLU A 231 8.22 -9.91 -18.59
C GLU A 231 9.42 -9.29 -17.83
N GLY A 232 9.50 -9.58 -16.53
CA GLY A 232 10.54 -9.01 -15.66
C GLY A 232 10.34 -7.53 -15.32
N PHE A 233 9.14 -6.97 -15.54
CA PHE A 233 8.81 -5.62 -15.10
C PHE A 233 8.97 -5.47 -13.59
N ILE A 234 9.72 -4.46 -13.17
CA ILE A 234 9.90 -4.10 -11.76
C ILE A 234 9.01 -2.88 -11.52
N MET A 235 8.00 -3.05 -10.68
CA MET A 235 7.16 -1.93 -10.24
C MET A 235 7.93 -1.11 -9.19
N GLU A 236 8.13 0.17 -9.47
CA GLU A 236 8.73 1.16 -8.57
C GLU A 236 7.66 2.00 -7.88
N ASN A 237 6.61 2.38 -8.61
CA ASN A 237 5.50 3.15 -8.10
C ASN A 237 4.22 2.99 -8.95
N ILE A 238 3.10 3.38 -8.36
CA ILE A 238 1.83 3.62 -9.04
C ILE A 238 1.55 5.12 -8.91
N THR A 239 1.53 5.82 -10.05
CA THR A 239 1.12 7.22 -10.14
C THR A 239 -0.34 7.28 -10.56
N PHE A 240 -1.15 8.12 -9.91
CA PHE A 240 -2.57 8.21 -10.22
C PHE A 240 -3.19 9.54 -9.80
N LEU A 241 -4.38 9.79 -10.32
CA LEU A 241 -5.28 10.81 -9.83
C LEU A 241 -6.70 10.27 -9.84
N PHE A 242 -7.56 10.85 -9.01
CA PHE A 242 -8.98 10.58 -9.03
C PHE A 242 -9.69 11.55 -9.96
N VAL A 243 -10.65 11.06 -10.73
CA VAL A 243 -11.45 11.80 -11.69
C VAL A 243 -12.91 11.76 -11.26
N LYS A 244 -13.55 12.92 -11.22
CA LYS A 244 -14.99 13.06 -11.01
C LYS A 244 -15.74 12.95 -12.33
N ASP A 245 -16.80 12.13 -12.33
CA ASP A 245 -17.74 11.97 -13.43
C ASP A 245 -17.01 11.79 -14.79
N ASP A 246 -17.36 12.57 -15.82
CA ASP A 246 -16.67 12.64 -17.12
C ASP A 246 -15.63 13.76 -17.13
N TRP A 247 -14.55 13.59 -16.34
CA TRP A 247 -13.47 14.58 -16.22
C TRP A 247 -13.93 15.98 -15.75
N ALA A 248 -15.01 16.02 -14.96
CA ALA A 248 -15.58 17.26 -14.43
C ALA A 248 -14.73 17.88 -13.30
N GLY A 249 -13.80 17.11 -12.73
CA GLY A 249 -12.84 17.52 -11.72
C GLY A 249 -11.79 16.44 -11.50
N THR A 250 -10.63 16.82 -10.97
CA THR A 250 -9.52 15.91 -10.71
C THR A 250 -8.87 16.19 -9.36
N SER A 251 -8.41 15.14 -8.67
CA SER A 251 -7.49 15.33 -7.55
C SER A 251 -6.11 15.76 -8.06
N PRO A 252 -5.21 16.24 -7.18
CA PRO A 252 -3.79 16.25 -7.48
C PRO A 252 -3.28 14.85 -7.83
N GLU A 253 -2.12 14.80 -8.49
CA GLU A 253 -1.40 13.55 -8.70
C GLU A 253 -0.91 12.98 -7.36
N LEU A 254 -1.07 11.67 -7.19
CA LEU A 254 -0.72 10.89 -6.01
C LEU A 254 0.19 9.75 -6.43
N VAL A 255 1.02 9.29 -5.50
CA VAL A 255 1.99 8.22 -5.73
C VAL A 255 1.94 7.22 -4.58
N ILE A 256 1.85 5.94 -4.92
CA ILE A 256 2.12 4.82 -4.01
C ILE A 256 3.42 4.16 -4.46
N TYR A 257 4.40 4.07 -3.55
CA TYR A 257 5.67 3.39 -3.83
C TYR A 257 5.53 1.87 -3.68
N ALA A 258 6.33 1.12 -4.42
CA ALA A 258 6.35 -0.33 -4.32
C ALA A 258 7.16 -0.83 -3.10
N ALA A 259 6.78 -1.95 -2.49
CA ALA A 259 7.45 -2.50 -1.29
C ALA A 259 8.90 -2.94 -1.52
N GLU A 260 9.25 -3.32 -2.75
CA GLU A 260 10.63 -3.66 -3.12
C GLU A 260 11.49 -2.42 -3.43
N TYR A 261 10.85 -1.24 -3.52
CA TYR A 261 11.50 0.02 -3.86
C TYR A 261 11.71 0.86 -2.60
N ILE A 262 12.97 1.05 -2.20
CA ILE A 262 13.32 2.01 -1.16
C ILE A 262 13.36 3.39 -1.82
N PRO A 263 12.41 4.30 -1.51
CA PRO A 263 12.38 5.61 -2.14
C PRO A 263 13.67 6.39 -1.80
N PRO A 264 14.29 7.05 -2.78
CA PRO A 264 15.43 7.90 -2.51
C PRO A 264 15.01 9.01 -1.55
N PRO A 265 15.91 9.45 -0.64
CA PRO A 265 15.63 10.58 0.24
C PRO A 265 15.25 11.84 -0.56
N PRO A 266 14.45 12.76 0.00
CA PRO A 266 14.01 13.94 -0.75
C PRO A 266 15.19 14.83 -1.19
N PRO A 267 15.05 15.56 -2.31
CA PRO A 267 16.07 16.49 -2.77
C PRO A 267 16.34 17.59 -1.76
N GLU A 268 17.61 17.94 -1.56
CA GLU A 268 18.01 18.97 -0.60
C GLU A 268 18.95 19.99 -1.24
N PHE A 269 18.53 21.25 -1.23
CA PHE A 269 19.29 22.38 -1.76
C PHE A 269 20.01 23.15 -0.65
N ARG A 270 21.28 23.51 -0.88
CA ARG A 270 22.14 24.16 0.13
C ARG A 270 23.06 25.23 -0.49
N PHE A 271 23.32 26.27 0.30
CA PHE A 271 24.41 27.24 0.09
C PHE A 271 25.55 27.00 1.08
N PHE A 272 26.79 27.28 0.65
CA PHE A 272 27.93 27.38 1.56
C PHE A 272 28.93 28.45 1.07
N PRO A 273 29.49 29.31 1.94
CA PRO A 273 29.14 29.45 3.36
C PRO A 273 27.74 30.08 3.55
N LEU A 274 27.10 29.82 4.70
CA LEU A 274 25.77 30.40 5.04
C LEU A 274 25.81 31.91 5.29
N GLN A 275 26.99 32.43 5.66
CA GLN A 275 27.28 33.86 5.69
C GLN A 275 28.34 34.13 4.65
N ILE A 276 28.04 35.02 3.72
CA ILE A 276 28.88 35.24 2.54
C ILE A 276 29.21 36.72 2.39
N SER A 277 30.38 37.01 1.84
CA SER A 277 30.81 38.36 1.45
C SER A 277 31.16 38.40 -0.03
N GLN A 278 31.42 39.60 -0.57
CA GLN A 278 31.92 39.77 -1.94
C GLN A 278 33.28 39.09 -2.18
N LYS A 279 34.00 38.70 -1.12
CA LYS A 279 35.35 38.10 -1.20
C LYS A 279 35.33 36.58 -1.04
N ASP A 280 34.16 35.95 -0.99
CA ASP A 280 34.01 34.52 -0.77
C ASP A 280 33.54 33.78 -2.03
N PHE A 281 33.88 32.51 -2.14
CA PHE A 281 33.26 31.64 -3.13
C PHE A 281 31.88 31.19 -2.66
N LEU A 282 30.85 31.38 -3.47
CA LEU A 282 29.52 30.84 -3.21
C LEU A 282 29.44 29.41 -3.75
N GLN A 283 29.36 28.43 -2.86
CA GLN A 283 29.01 27.07 -3.23
C GLN A 283 27.49 26.93 -3.31
N ILE A 284 27.02 26.33 -4.39
CA ILE A 284 25.66 25.84 -4.57
C ILE A 284 25.72 24.33 -4.68
N SER A 285 24.87 23.62 -3.94
CA SER A 285 24.75 22.16 -4.06
C SER A 285 23.32 21.68 -3.88
N ARG A 286 22.94 20.65 -4.63
CA ARG A 286 21.71 19.90 -4.46
C ARG A 286 22.01 18.41 -4.46
N ILE A 287 21.49 17.68 -3.48
CA ILE A 287 21.64 16.22 -3.35
C ILE A 287 20.30 15.52 -3.49
N ASN A 288 20.33 14.22 -3.79
CA ASN A 288 19.15 13.36 -3.98
C ASN A 288 18.18 13.90 -5.04
N ASN A 289 18.71 14.26 -6.20
CA ASN A 289 17.94 14.84 -7.28
C ASN A 289 16.99 13.81 -7.91
N GLU A 290 15.87 14.31 -8.43
CA GLU A 290 14.88 13.54 -9.15
C GLU A 290 15.45 12.98 -10.46
N THR A 291 14.82 11.92 -10.99
CA THR A 291 15.23 11.30 -12.24
C THR A 291 15.30 12.31 -13.39
N GLY A 292 16.45 12.33 -14.08
CA GLY A 292 16.68 13.24 -15.20
C GLY A 292 17.10 14.66 -14.80
N ILE A 293 17.16 14.97 -13.51
CA ILE A 293 17.73 16.23 -13.00
C ILE A 293 19.22 16.04 -12.76
N ASN A 294 20.03 16.76 -13.54
CA ASN A 294 21.49 16.64 -13.49
C ASN A 294 22.22 17.98 -13.64
N THR A 295 21.50 19.08 -13.81
CA THR A 295 22.11 20.41 -13.96
C THR A 295 21.33 21.45 -13.19
N LEU A 296 22.05 22.34 -12.51
CA LEU A 296 21.51 23.55 -11.88
C LEU A 296 21.97 24.76 -12.71
N ILE A 297 21.03 25.60 -13.11
CA ILE A 297 21.26 26.83 -13.84
C ILE A 297 21.00 27.98 -12.88
N TYR A 298 21.99 28.86 -12.68
CA TYR A 298 21.87 29.97 -11.75
C TYR A 298 21.90 31.32 -12.45
N THR A 299 21.18 32.27 -11.86
CA THR A 299 21.23 33.69 -12.18
C THR A 299 21.48 34.46 -10.88
N ILE A 300 22.58 35.21 -10.82
CA ILE A 300 22.89 36.13 -9.74
C ILE A 300 22.66 37.56 -10.21
N THR A 301 21.79 38.29 -9.50
CA THR A 301 21.61 39.73 -9.71
C THR A 301 22.31 40.51 -8.60
N ALA A 302 23.29 41.33 -8.98
CA ALA A 302 24.09 42.17 -8.09
C ALA A 302 24.01 43.64 -8.54
N GLY A 303 23.06 44.38 -7.97
CA GLY A 303 22.76 45.74 -8.42
C GLY A 303 22.22 45.74 -9.87
N SER A 304 22.95 46.38 -10.79
CA SER A 304 22.61 46.39 -12.22
C SER A 304 23.29 45.27 -13.03
N THR A 305 24.03 44.38 -12.37
CA THR A 305 24.81 43.33 -13.03
C THR A 305 24.11 42.00 -12.86
N GLU A 306 24.02 41.24 -13.96
CA GLU A 306 23.45 39.90 -13.98
C GLU A 306 24.55 38.91 -14.39
N ILE A 307 24.68 37.83 -13.63
CA ILE A 307 25.69 36.78 -13.83
C ILE A 307 24.97 35.46 -13.97
N ASN A 308 25.19 34.77 -15.08
CA ASN A 308 24.54 33.51 -15.40
C ASN A 308 25.59 32.39 -15.49
N GLY A 309 25.21 31.19 -15.08
CA GLY A 309 26.04 30.00 -15.25
C GLY A 309 25.30 28.72 -14.92
N GLU A 310 26.01 27.60 -15.03
CA GLU A 310 25.44 26.28 -14.79
C GLU A 310 26.44 25.36 -14.09
N PHE A 311 25.89 24.37 -13.38
CA PHE A 311 26.63 23.29 -12.77
C PHE A 311 26.01 21.97 -13.18
N SER A 312 26.79 21.09 -13.80
CA SER A 312 26.38 19.73 -14.08
C SER A 312 26.85 18.78 -12.96
N GLY A 313 26.06 17.74 -12.72
CA GLY A 313 26.31 16.68 -11.77
C GLY A 313 25.56 15.42 -12.16
N ASN A 314 25.04 14.70 -11.18
CA ASN A 314 24.22 13.51 -11.38
C ASN A 314 23.03 13.51 -10.40
N MET A 315 22.29 12.41 -10.36
CA MET A 315 21.14 12.28 -9.45
C MET A 315 21.55 12.28 -7.97
N ASP A 316 22.78 11.86 -7.63
CA ASP A 316 23.24 11.86 -6.24
C ASP A 316 23.61 13.26 -5.75
N GLU A 317 24.37 14.00 -6.56
CA GLU A 317 24.85 15.35 -6.23
C GLU A 317 25.07 16.20 -7.49
N ILE A 318 24.59 17.45 -7.42
CA ILE A 318 25.01 18.54 -8.29
C ILE A 318 25.67 19.58 -7.40
N LYS A 319 26.92 19.97 -7.70
CA LYS A 319 27.70 20.88 -6.87
C LYS A 319 28.59 21.77 -7.70
N GLY A 320 28.64 23.05 -7.33
CA GLY A 320 29.47 24.03 -8.00
C GLY A 320 29.85 25.20 -7.11
N PHE A 321 30.84 25.96 -7.58
CA PHE A 321 31.36 27.14 -6.91
C PHE A 321 31.32 28.33 -7.85
N ILE A 322 30.89 29.46 -7.32
CA ILE A 322 30.85 30.76 -8.00
C ILE A 322 31.93 31.64 -7.38
N ASP A 323 32.86 32.10 -8.21
CA ASP A 323 33.93 33.02 -7.80
C ASP A 323 33.40 34.46 -7.71
N LEU A 324 32.71 34.77 -6.61
CA LEU A 324 32.23 36.14 -6.36
C LEU A 324 33.34 37.19 -6.38
N PRO A 325 34.56 36.97 -5.81
CA PRO A 325 35.66 37.93 -5.90
C PRO A 325 35.94 38.43 -7.31
N THR A 326 35.98 37.50 -8.26
CA THR A 326 36.23 37.82 -9.68
C THR A 326 35.00 38.44 -10.32
N LEU A 327 33.81 37.86 -10.09
CA LEU A 327 32.58 38.24 -10.80
C LEU A 327 31.97 39.56 -10.31
N LEU A 328 32.19 39.92 -9.04
CA LEU A 328 31.68 41.16 -8.43
C LEU A 328 32.74 42.26 -8.38
N GLN A 329 33.89 42.05 -9.01
CA GLN A 329 34.98 43.02 -9.03
C GLN A 329 34.50 44.36 -9.61
N GLY A 330 34.65 45.44 -8.82
CA GLY A 330 34.32 46.79 -9.26
C GLY A 330 32.87 47.23 -8.99
N ILE A 331 32.08 46.44 -8.24
CA ILE A 331 30.75 46.86 -7.76
C ILE A 331 30.88 47.40 -6.32
N PRO A 332 30.99 48.73 -6.11
CA PRO A 332 31.18 49.29 -4.79
C PRO A 332 29.90 49.16 -3.93
N ASN A 333 30.07 48.96 -2.63
CA ASN A 333 29.01 49.01 -1.62
C ASN A 333 27.84 48.01 -1.79
N LEU A 334 28.06 46.86 -2.44
CA LEU A 334 27.05 45.82 -2.57
C LEU A 334 26.77 45.14 -1.22
N THR A 335 25.52 45.21 -0.74
CA THR A 335 25.08 44.67 0.56
C THR A 335 24.30 43.36 0.45
N GLU A 336 23.87 42.98 -0.75
CA GLU A 336 23.09 41.75 -1.01
C GLU A 336 23.18 41.35 -2.48
N ILE A 337 22.82 40.10 -2.77
CA ILE A 337 22.63 39.56 -4.12
C ILE A 337 21.33 38.77 -4.19
N GLN A 338 20.62 38.83 -5.31
CA GLN A 338 19.54 37.87 -5.60
C GLN A 338 20.13 36.64 -6.27
N VAL A 339 19.73 35.46 -5.82
CA VAL A 339 20.12 34.17 -6.40
C VAL A 339 18.87 33.41 -6.80
N LEU A 340 18.68 33.25 -8.11
CA LEU A 340 17.71 32.35 -8.70
C LEU A 340 18.44 31.08 -9.17
N VAL A 341 17.93 29.92 -8.82
CA VAL A 341 18.40 28.63 -9.35
C VAL A 341 17.23 27.84 -9.89
N VAL A 342 17.37 27.37 -11.11
CA VAL A 342 16.42 26.46 -11.80
C VAL A 342 17.13 25.17 -12.17
N ASP A 343 16.38 24.09 -12.38
CA ASP A 343 16.92 22.84 -12.92
C ASP A 343 16.93 22.80 -14.46
N ASN A 344 17.46 21.73 -15.05
CA ASN A 344 17.47 21.51 -16.50
C ASN A 344 16.10 21.23 -17.14
N GLN A 345 15.02 21.20 -16.35
CA GLN A 345 13.64 21.13 -16.83
C GLN A 345 12.91 22.47 -16.70
N GLY A 346 13.55 23.48 -16.10
CA GLY A 346 13.01 24.83 -15.92
C GLY A 346 12.22 25.01 -14.63
N ASN A 347 12.26 24.06 -13.68
CA ASN A 347 11.61 24.21 -12.39
C ASN A 347 12.46 25.11 -11.48
N THR A 348 11.82 26.07 -10.81
CA THR A 348 12.49 26.91 -9.81
C THR A 348 12.80 26.10 -8.55
N ILE A 349 14.10 26.01 -8.23
CA ILE A 349 14.59 25.35 -7.02
C ILE A 349 14.64 26.33 -5.86
N ILE A 350 15.16 27.52 -6.10
CA ILE A 350 15.17 28.61 -5.12
C ILE A 350 15.21 29.96 -5.84
N ASP A 351 14.55 30.95 -5.24
CA ASP A 351 14.66 32.35 -5.61
C ASP A 351 14.77 33.16 -4.32
N THR A 352 15.97 33.61 -3.97
CA THR A 352 16.24 34.20 -2.66
C THR A 352 17.27 35.32 -2.68
N THR A 353 17.17 36.22 -1.71
CA THR A 353 18.14 37.29 -1.49
C THR A 353 19.14 36.86 -0.43
N LEU A 354 20.43 36.86 -0.76
CA LEU A 354 21.53 36.60 0.16
C LEU A 354 22.17 37.92 0.62
N PRO A 355 22.13 38.25 1.93
CA PRO A 355 22.82 39.41 2.45
C PRO A 355 24.33 39.18 2.46
N LEU A 356 25.09 40.16 1.96
CA LEU A 356 26.54 40.16 1.96
C LEU A 356 27.08 40.79 3.25
N LYS A 357 27.98 40.09 3.93
CA LYS A 357 28.72 40.63 5.07
C LYS A 357 29.79 41.60 4.60
N THR A 358 29.84 42.77 5.24
CA THR A 358 31.00 43.65 5.18
C THR A 358 32.13 43.00 5.96
N LEU A 359 33.28 42.83 5.33
CA LEU A 359 34.51 42.40 5.98
C LEU A 359 35.29 43.66 6.39
N ASP A 360 35.71 43.72 7.64
CA ASP A 360 36.52 44.82 8.20
C ASP A 360 37.91 44.96 7.54
#